data_AF-A0A958V5G8-F1
#
_entry.id   AF-A0A958V5G8-F1
#
_cell.length_a   1.000
_cell.length_b   1.000
_cell.length_c   1.000
_cell.angle_alpha   90.00
_cell.angle_beta   90.00
_cell.angle_gamma   90.00
#
_symmetry.space_group_name_H-M   'P 1'
#
loop_
_entity.id
_entity.type
_entity.pdbx_description
1 polymer ?
#
loop_
_entity_poly.entity_id
_entity_poly.type
_entity_poly.pdbx_seq_one_letter_code
_entity_poly.pdbx_strand_id
1 'polypeptide(L)' 'MKRLLAFTFLFFILTSFTGETYTTVYICTGKYSKKYHYTKDCRGLNNCKSAIKTVELSEAKKIGRTLCGWED' A
#
# COMPACT_ATOMS: atom_id res chain seq x y z
N MET A 1 -32.92 -29.94 10.71
CA MET A 1 -32.08 -29.17 9.75
C MET A 1 -31.52 -27.85 10.30
N LYS A 2 -31.45 -27.64 11.63
CA LYS A 2 -30.89 -26.40 12.23
C LYS A 2 -29.38 -26.46 12.50
N ARG A 3 -28.82 -27.66 12.64
CA ARG A 3 -27.38 -27.87 12.86
C ARG A 3 -26.53 -27.66 11.60
N LEU A 4 -27.10 -27.88 10.42
CA LEU A 4 -26.45 -27.62 9.13
C LEU A 4 -26.28 -26.12 8.83
N LEU A 5 -27.22 -25.28 9.30
CA LEU A 5 -27.13 -23.81 9.20
C LEU A 5 -26.07 -23.21 10.13
N ALA A 6 -25.77 -23.88 11.26
CA ALA A 6 -24.70 -23.45 12.17
C ALA A 6 -23.31 -23.79 11.62
N PHE A 7 -23.17 -24.87 10.83
CA PHE A 7 -21.91 -25.26 10.20
C PHE A 7 -21.49 -24.33 9.04
N THR A 8 -22.44 -23.71 8.34
CA THR A 8 -22.14 -22.73 7.29
C THR A 8 -21.73 -21.36 7.82
N PHE A 9 -22.08 -21.02 9.07
CA PHE A 9 -21.72 -19.74 9.69
C PHE A 9 -20.28 -19.71 10.23
N LEU A 10 -19.72 -20.87 10.59
CA LEU A 10 -18.36 -20.98 11.11
C LEU A 10 -17.26 -20.86 10.03
N PHE A 11 -17.61 -21.09 8.76
CA PHE A 11 -16.65 -21.09 7.65
C PHE A 11 -16.36 -19.69 7.11
N PHE A 12 -17.17 -18.69 7.44
CA PHE A 12 -17.06 -17.34 6.87
C PHE A 12 -16.04 -16.45 7.60
N ILE A 13 -15.51 -16.88 8.75
CA ILE A 13 -14.63 -16.05 9.61
C ILE A 13 -13.13 -16.25 9.27
N LEU A 14 -12.78 -17.21 8.41
CA LEU A 14 -11.38 -17.60 8.16
C LEU A 14 -10.78 -17.03 6.86
N THR A 15 -11.48 -16.15 6.14
CA THR A 15 -10.86 -15.43 5.01
C THR A 15 -9.80 -14.49 5.56
N SER A 16 -8.57 -14.97 5.52
CA SER A 16 -7.43 -14.39 6.19
C SER A 16 -7.07 -13.04 5.58
N PHE A 17 -6.79 -12.07 6.45
CA PHE A 17 -6.23 -10.77 6.08
C PHE A 17 -4.83 -10.98 5.50
N THR A 18 -4.70 -10.94 4.17
CA THR A 18 -3.41 -10.96 3.48
C THR A 18 -2.86 -9.53 3.47
N GLY A 19 -2.00 -9.21 4.44
CA GLY A 19 -1.26 -7.95 4.43
C GLY A 19 -0.22 -7.96 3.31
N GLU A 20 -0.43 -7.14 2.28
CA GLU A 20 0.55 -6.88 1.22
C GLU A 20 1.86 -6.36 1.84
N THR A 21 2.96 -7.07 1.62
CA THR A 21 4.29 -6.65 2.07
C THR A 21 5.07 -6.05 0.91
N TYR A 22 5.28 -4.74 0.94
CA TYR A 22 6.04 -4.02 -0.08
C TYR A 22 7.51 -3.91 0.31
N THR A 23 8.39 -4.52 -0.48
CA THR A 23 9.85 -4.32 -0.38
C THR A 23 10.27 -3.06 -1.10
N THR A 24 9.74 -2.84 -2.31
CA THR A 24 10.01 -1.67 -3.14
C THR A 24 8.81 -0.75 -3.26
N VAL A 25 9.07 0.56 -3.33
CA VAL A 25 8.05 1.61 -3.48
C VAL A 25 8.51 2.68 -4.46
N TYR A 26 7.56 3.50 -4.91
CA TYR A 26 7.80 4.62 -5.81
C TYR A 26 7.88 5.94 -5.04
N ILE A 27 8.83 6.80 -5.42
CA ILE A 27 8.96 8.16 -4.91
C ILE A 27 9.02 9.17 -6.05
N CYS A 28 8.35 10.31 -5.87
CA CYS A 28 8.58 11.48 -6.70
C CYS A 28 9.86 12.20 -6.22
N THR A 29 10.79 12.49 -7.13
CA THR A 29 12.10 13.10 -6.83
C THR A 29 12.06 14.62 -6.67
N GLY A 30 10.89 15.25 -6.85
CA GLY A 30 10.73 16.69 -6.66
C GLY A 30 11.12 17.10 -5.23
N LYS A 31 11.77 18.28 -5.10
CA LYS A 31 12.29 18.82 -3.83
C LYS A 31 11.24 18.85 -2.70
N TYR A 32 9.97 19.05 -3.04
CA TYR A 32 8.87 19.17 -2.09
C TYR A 32 8.09 17.86 -1.85
N SER A 33 8.45 16.78 -2.53
CA SER A 33 7.81 15.49 -2.32
C SER A 33 8.15 14.96 -0.92
N LYS A 34 7.14 14.46 -0.21
CA LYS A 34 7.26 13.91 1.15
C LYS A 34 6.69 12.50 1.27
N LYS A 35 6.20 11.95 0.15
CA LYS A 35 5.43 10.72 0.12
C LYS A 35 6.14 9.62 -0.67
N TYR A 36 5.92 8.37 -0.25
CA TYR A 36 6.17 7.18 -1.06
C TYR A 36 4.84 6.50 -1.41
N HIS A 37 4.86 5.67 -2.44
CA HIS A 37 3.68 5.12 -3.11
C HIS A 37 3.90 3.62 -3.39
N TYR A 38 2.90 2.78 -3.16
CA TYR A 38 3.01 1.34 -3.43
C TYR A 38 2.80 1.02 -4.90
N THR A 39 1.92 1.79 -5.56
CA THR A 39 1.64 1.67 -6.98
C THR A 39 2.13 2.88 -7.78
N LYS A 40 2.48 2.64 -9.05
CA LYS A 40 2.82 3.71 -10.01
C LYS A 40 1.60 4.57 -10.35
N ASP A 41 0.41 3.99 -10.26
CA ASP A 41 -0.85 4.62 -10.68
C ASP A 41 -1.52 5.43 -9.56
N CYS A 42 -0.85 5.58 -8.42
CA CYS A 42 -1.37 6.32 -7.29
C CYS A 42 -1.75 7.75 -7.70
N ARG A 43 -2.97 8.17 -7.34
CA ARG A 43 -3.47 9.53 -7.58
C ARG A 43 -2.48 10.61 -7.14
N GLY A 44 -1.82 10.41 -5.99
CA GLY A 44 -0.79 11.34 -5.50
C GLY A 44 0.47 11.35 -6.36
N LEU A 45 0.91 10.18 -6.83
CA LEU A 45 2.11 10.04 -7.65
C LEU A 45 1.91 10.57 -9.08
N ASN A 46 0.73 10.40 -9.65
CA ASN A 46 0.36 10.92 -10.98
C ASN A 46 0.46 12.45 -11.10
N ASN A 47 0.46 13.17 -9.97
CA ASN A 47 0.67 14.61 -9.93
C ASN A 47 2.17 15.01 -9.88
N CYS A 48 3.08 14.04 -9.85
CA CYS A 48 4.52 14.30 -9.84
C CYS A 48 4.96 14.99 -11.14
N LYS A 49 5.61 16.15 -11.02
CA LYS A 49 6.16 16.92 -12.15
C LYS A 49 7.66 16.68 -12.37
N SER A 50 8.24 15.71 -11.66
CA SER A 50 9.65 15.37 -11.68
C SER A 50 9.83 13.88 -11.99
N ALA A 51 11.06 13.39 -12.01
CA ALA A 51 11.29 11.96 -12.21
C ALA A 51 10.69 11.13 -11.07
N ILE A 52 10.15 9.97 -11.42
CA ILE A 52 9.73 8.93 -10.47
C ILE A 52 10.88 7.93 -10.34
N LYS A 53 11.20 7.53 -9.11
CA LYS A 53 12.19 6.48 -8.83
C LYS A 53 11.56 5.36 -8.02
N THR A 54 11.99 4.14 -8.30
CA THR A 54 11.73 2.98 -7.44
C THR A 54 12.86 2.85 -6.44
N VAL A 55 12.54 2.71 -5.16
CA VAL A 55 13.49 2.57 -4.05
C VAL A 55 12.99 1.51 -3.08
N GLU A 56 13.87 1.02 -2.20
CA GLU A 56 13.44 0.18 -1.08
C GLU A 56 12.56 0.99 -0.12
N LEU A 57 11.55 0.34 0.47
CA LEU A 57 10.66 0.95 1.47
C LEU A 57 11.45 1.47 2.68
N SER A 58 12.49 0.74 3.08
CA SER A 58 13.39 1.13 4.17
C SER A 58 14.14 2.41 3.85
N GLU A 59 14.61 2.58 2.61
CA GLU A 59 15.28 3.79 2.13
C GLU A 59 14.32 4.98 2.11
N ALA A 60 13.11 4.80 1.55
CA ALA A 60 12.08 5.83 1.54
C ALA A 60 11.77 6.34 2.96
N LYS A 61 11.62 5.43 3.92
CA LYS A 61 11.43 5.77 5.35
C LYS A 61 12.65 6.47 5.94
N LYS A 62 13.86 6.00 5.64
CA LYS A 62 15.12 6.58 6.12
C LYS A 62 15.32 8.03 5.69
N ILE A 63 14.93 8.38 4.46
CA ILE A 63 14.98 9.76 3.95
C ILE A 63 13.74 10.60 4.33
N GLY A 64 12.91 10.12 5.27
CA GLY A 64 11.79 10.85 5.84
C GLY A 64 10.53 10.88 4.97
N ARG A 65 10.38 9.97 3.99
CA ARG A 65 9.11 9.83 3.26
C ARG A 65 8.08 9.07 4.09
N THR A 66 6.83 9.48 3.98
CA THR A 66 5.68 8.85 4.63
C THR A 66 4.73 8.27 3.59
N LEU A 67 3.83 7.35 3.98
CA LEU A 67 2.85 6.80 3.05
C LEU A 67 1.95 7.90 2.48
N CYS A 68 1.65 7.82 1.18
CA CYS A 68 0.64 8.66 0.56
C CYS A 68 -0.75 8.29 1.09
N GLY A 69 -1.57 9.28 1.47
CA GLY A 69 -2.90 9.03 2.03
C GLY A 69 -3.96 8.60 1.00
N TRP A 70 -3.57 8.32 -0.24
CA TRP A 70 -4.43 7.77 -1.30
C TRP A 70 -4.11 6.30 -1.60
N GLU A 71 -3.22 5.70 -0.81
CA GLU A 71 -2.90 4.29 -0.86
C GLU A 71 -3.79 3.63 0.19
N ASP A 72 -4.97 3.18 -0.24
CA ASP A 72 -5.94 2.42 0.56
C ASP A 72 -5.65 0.91 0.46
#